data_AF-L1IZD7-F1
#
_entry.id   AF-L1IZD7-F1
#
_cell.length_a   1.000
_cell.length_b   1.000
_cell.length_c   1.000
_cell.angle_alpha   90.00
_cell.angle_beta   90.00
_cell.angle_gamma   90.00
#
_symmetry.space_group_name_H-M   'P 1'
#
loop_
_entity.id
_entity.type
_entity.pdbx_description
1 polymer ?
#
loop_
_entity_poly.entity_id
_entity_poly.type
_entity_poly.pdbx_seq_one_letter_code
_entity_poly.pdbx_strand_id
1 'polypeptide(L)'
;MTVKEDPRDRFVDLAQEMDGYSYSERPEWRDVVPMEQDKVGGQDDGPNPIVSINYSKEFRDTMSYFRAILAMDERIIRLNAANYTVWPFRRNQRYFLFKNTTDMSLEVCRREMTWALQELSLSPHNDSAWAFIRGLLLSHSIRDFPELVDALQTYSSSDSPPVGALELQAELLLENGGEDNRLAARRM
;
A
#
# COMPACT_ATOMS: atom_id res chain seq x y z
N MET A 1 -27.50 21.89 22.73
CA MET A 1 -26.15 22.02 22.20
C MET A 1 -25.51 20.65 22.34
N THR A 2 -25.67 19.80 21.32
CA THR A 2 -25.20 18.40 21.36
C THR A 2 -23.72 18.42 21.01
N VAL A 3 -22.86 18.11 21.97
CA VAL A 3 -21.43 17.90 21.73
C VAL A 3 -21.35 16.69 20.80
N LYS A 4 -20.87 16.90 19.56
CA LYS A 4 -20.52 15.77 18.68
C LYS A 4 -19.30 15.11 19.30
N GLU A 5 -19.45 13.88 19.79
CA GLU A 5 -18.33 13.05 20.20
C GLU A 5 -17.31 12.97 19.07
N ASP A 6 -16.04 13.18 19.40
CA ASP A 6 -14.95 12.99 18.46
C ASP A 6 -14.85 11.47 18.18
N PRO A 7 -14.89 11.02 16.91
CA PRO A 7 -14.76 9.60 16.59
C PRO A 7 -13.51 8.95 17.20
N ARG A 8 -12.46 9.74 17.47
CA ARG A 8 -11.21 9.29 18.10
C ARG A 8 -11.39 8.89 19.56
N ASP A 9 -12.27 9.55 20.30
CA ASP A 9 -12.51 9.27 21.72
C ASP A 9 -13.10 7.86 21.88
N ARG A 10 -13.97 7.46 20.94
CA ARG A 10 -14.55 6.11 20.89
C ARG A 10 -13.50 5.00 20.67
N PHE A 11 -12.42 5.29 19.95
CA PHE A 11 -11.33 4.32 19.74
C PHE A 11 -10.43 4.17 20.97
N VAL A 12 -10.26 5.24 21.76
CA VAL A 12 -9.49 5.21 23.01
C VAL A 12 -10.24 4.41 24.09
N ASP A 13 -11.56 4.61 24.22
CA ASP A 13 -12.38 3.88 25.18
C ASP A 13 -12.45 2.37 24.87
N LEU A 14 -12.56 1.99 23.59
CA LEU A 14 -12.51 0.57 23.18
C LEU A 14 -11.16 -0.08 23.51
N ALA A 15 -10.05 0.65 23.34
CA ALA A 15 -8.73 0.13 23.69
C ALA A 15 -8.57 -0.10 25.21
N GLN A 16 -9.26 0.70 26.04
CA GLN A 16 -9.27 0.55 27.51
C GLN A 16 -10.24 -0.54 27.98
N GLU A 17 -11.37 -0.75 27.31
CA GLU A 17 -12.30 -1.87 27.62
C GLU A 17 -11.75 -3.25 27.18
N MET A 18 -10.83 -3.27 26.21
CA MET A 18 -10.25 -4.50 25.67
C MET A 18 -9.01 -5.00 26.42
N ASP A 19 -8.66 -4.37 27.54
CA ASP A 19 -7.48 -4.69 28.35
C ASP A 19 -7.61 -6.12 28.92
N GLY A 20 -6.78 -7.04 28.43
CA GLY A 20 -6.65 -8.41 28.96
C GLY A 20 -7.17 -9.57 28.09
N TYR A 21 -7.76 -9.35 26.92
CA TYR A 21 -8.26 -10.45 26.07
C TYR A 21 -7.44 -10.67 24.80
N SER A 22 -6.73 -11.80 24.75
CA SER A 22 -6.02 -12.32 23.58
C SER A 22 -7.00 -12.60 22.42
N TYR A 23 -6.69 -12.14 21.20
CA TYR A 23 -7.46 -12.43 19.99
C TYR A 23 -7.52 -13.93 19.69
N SER A 24 -6.45 -14.67 19.99
CA SER A 24 -6.42 -16.14 19.85
C SER A 24 -7.45 -16.90 20.69
N GLU A 25 -7.98 -16.28 21.74
CA GLU A 25 -8.97 -16.88 22.64
C GLU A 25 -10.41 -16.53 22.24
N ARG A 26 -10.58 -15.63 21.26
CA ARG A 26 -11.88 -15.12 20.83
C ARG A 26 -12.50 -16.03 19.75
N PRO A 27 -13.69 -16.62 19.98
CA PRO A 27 -14.34 -17.51 19.02
C PRO A 27 -14.57 -16.87 17.64
N GLU A 28 -14.81 -15.56 17.60
CA GLU A 28 -15.04 -14.78 16.38
C GLU A 28 -13.80 -14.53 15.53
N TRP A 29 -12.61 -14.86 16.04
CA TRP A 29 -11.32 -14.73 15.34
C TRP A 29 -10.70 -16.06 14.93
N ARG A 30 -11.43 -17.18 15.13
CA ARG A 30 -10.93 -18.54 14.93
C ARG A 30 -10.56 -18.86 13.47
N ASP A 31 -11.14 -18.15 12.52
CA ASP A 31 -10.89 -18.29 11.08
C ASP A 31 -9.68 -17.50 10.57
N VAL A 32 -9.13 -16.59 11.39
CA VAL A 32 -7.92 -15.83 11.05
C VAL A 32 -6.69 -16.57 11.56
N VAL A 33 -5.78 -16.89 10.64
CA VAL A 33 -4.49 -17.49 10.97
C VAL A 33 -3.51 -16.36 11.33
N PRO A 34 -3.04 -16.24 12.58
CA PRO A 34 -2.14 -15.16 12.98
C PRO A 34 -0.80 -15.24 12.25
N MET A 35 -0.25 -14.08 11.89
CA MET A 35 1.06 -13.96 11.24
C MET A 35 2.09 -13.41 12.22
N GLU A 36 2.96 -14.29 12.73
CA GLU A 36 4.05 -13.88 13.61
C GLU A 36 5.05 -12.98 12.87
N GLN A 37 5.65 -12.04 13.61
CA GLN A 37 6.69 -11.16 13.08
C GLN A 37 7.87 -11.98 12.51
N ASP A 38 8.20 -13.09 13.17
CA ASP A 38 9.43 -13.84 12.98
C ASP A 38 9.37 -14.87 11.83
N LYS A 39 8.21 -15.05 11.19
CA LYS A 39 8.01 -16.09 10.17
C LYS A 39 7.27 -15.57 8.94
N VAL A 40 8.06 -15.25 7.92
CA VAL A 40 7.68 -15.11 6.50
C VAL A 40 6.44 -14.22 6.27
N GLY A 41 6.69 -12.92 6.09
CA GLY A 41 5.70 -11.97 5.53
C GLY A 41 5.37 -10.73 6.37
N GLY A 42 5.95 -10.55 7.56
CA GLY A 42 5.62 -9.43 8.45
C GLY A 42 6.72 -8.37 8.63
N GLN A 43 7.91 -8.79 9.02
CA GLN A 43 9.14 -8.01 9.11
C GLN A 43 10.19 -9.03 9.54
N ASP A 44 10.97 -9.54 8.59
CA ASP A 44 12.02 -10.52 8.90
C ASP A 44 13.19 -9.76 9.56
N ASP A 45 13.21 -9.75 10.90
CA ASP A 45 14.33 -9.19 11.68
C ASP A 45 15.63 -10.01 11.51
N GLY A 46 15.58 -11.08 10.71
CA GLY A 46 16.70 -11.92 10.35
C GLY A 46 17.14 -12.87 11.47
N PRO A 47 18.14 -13.72 11.21
CA PRO A 47 18.59 -14.71 12.18
C PRO A 47 19.25 -14.11 13.44
N ASN A 48 19.53 -12.79 13.45
CA ASN A 48 20.18 -12.15 14.59
C ASN A 48 19.79 -10.66 14.75
N PRO A 49 18.61 -10.37 15.33
CA PRO A 49 18.11 -9.00 15.47
C PRO A 49 18.93 -8.20 16.49
N ILE A 50 19.46 -7.05 16.07
CA ILE A 50 20.34 -6.21 16.91
C ILE A 50 19.55 -5.40 17.95
N VAL A 51 18.23 -5.22 17.75
CA VAL A 51 17.35 -4.40 18.61
C VAL A 51 16.00 -5.08 18.88
N SER A 52 16.03 -6.33 19.35
CA SER A 52 14.80 -7.04 19.74
C SER A 52 14.07 -6.31 20.87
N ILE A 53 12.85 -5.85 20.61
CA ILE A 53 11.96 -5.30 21.64
C ILE A 53 11.22 -6.46 22.29
N ASN A 54 11.37 -6.60 23.61
CA ASN A 54 10.65 -7.64 24.36
C ASN A 54 9.16 -7.26 24.50
N TYR A 55 8.35 -7.66 23.53
CA TYR A 55 6.92 -7.41 23.54
C TYR A 55 6.17 -8.34 24.50
N SER A 56 5.10 -7.82 25.13
CA SER A 56 4.18 -8.63 25.91
C SER A 56 3.47 -9.68 25.04
N LYS A 57 2.87 -10.69 25.67
CA LYS A 57 2.16 -11.75 24.95
C LYS A 57 0.93 -11.18 24.24
N GLU A 58 0.24 -10.26 24.89
CA GLU A 58 -0.97 -9.58 24.40
C GLU A 58 -0.65 -8.71 23.19
N PHE A 59 0.47 -7.98 23.24
CA PHE A 59 0.92 -7.17 22.11
C PHE A 59 1.31 -8.04 20.91
N ARG A 60 2.05 -9.13 21.15
CA ARG A 60 2.44 -10.09 20.09
C ARG A 60 1.21 -10.71 19.43
N ASP A 61 0.24 -11.15 20.22
CA ASP A 61 -1.00 -11.74 19.73
C ASP A 61 -1.79 -10.71 18.89
N THR A 62 -2.05 -9.53 19.44
CA THR A 62 -2.75 -8.43 18.72
C THR A 62 -2.07 -8.09 17.39
N MET A 63 -0.75 -7.91 17.41
CA MET A 63 0.00 -7.57 16.19
C MET A 63 0.01 -8.71 15.17
N SER A 64 -0.02 -9.97 15.61
CA SER A 64 -0.04 -11.12 14.70
C SER A 64 -1.38 -11.23 13.95
N TYR A 65 -2.50 -10.94 14.63
CA TYR A 65 -3.82 -10.87 13.98
C TYR A 65 -3.94 -9.64 13.07
N PHE A 66 -3.41 -8.49 13.50
CA PHE A 66 -3.36 -7.29 12.65
C PHE A 66 -2.60 -7.55 11.35
N ARG A 67 -1.40 -8.16 11.42
CA ARG A 67 -0.60 -8.57 10.25
C ARG A 67 -1.36 -9.55 9.36
N ALA A 68 -2.09 -10.51 9.92
CA ALA A 68 -2.89 -11.47 9.15
C ALA A 68 -4.01 -10.80 8.35
N ILE A 69 -4.72 -9.83 8.93
CA ILE A 69 -5.76 -9.05 8.23
C ILE A 69 -5.12 -8.22 7.12
N LEU A 70 -3.98 -7.60 7.40
CA LEU A 70 -3.24 -6.82 6.41
C LEU A 70 -2.78 -7.69 5.24
N ALA A 71 -2.37 -8.94 5.45
CA ALA A 71 -1.94 -9.84 4.38
C ALA A 71 -3.12 -10.47 3.61
N MET A 72 -4.34 -10.41 4.16
CA MET A 72 -5.51 -11.00 3.52
C MET A 72 -5.89 -10.28 2.23
N ASP A 73 -5.62 -8.97 2.12
CA ASP A 73 -5.90 -8.21 0.90
C ASP A 73 -5.07 -8.72 -0.29
N GLU A 74 -3.78 -9.03 -0.09
CA GLU A 74 -2.88 -9.59 -1.10
C GLU A 74 -3.37 -10.95 -1.58
N ARG A 75 -3.81 -11.79 -0.64
CA ARG A 75 -4.35 -13.10 -0.99
C ARG A 75 -5.62 -12.98 -1.82
N ILE A 76 -6.49 -12.02 -1.52
CA ILE A 76 -7.72 -11.81 -2.29
C ILE A 76 -7.39 -11.26 -3.68
N ILE A 77 -6.43 -10.32 -3.80
CA ILE A 77 -5.99 -9.80 -5.10
C ILE A 77 -5.40 -10.93 -5.96
N ARG A 78 -4.58 -11.81 -5.38
CA ARG A 78 -4.03 -12.97 -6.11
C ARG A 78 -5.12 -13.96 -6.58
N LEU A 79 -6.21 -14.11 -5.82
CA LEU A 79 -7.33 -14.96 -6.20
C LEU A 79 -8.25 -14.31 -7.24
N ASN A 80 -8.40 -12.98 -7.18
CA ASN A 80 -9.19 -12.20 -8.12
C ASN A 80 -8.60 -10.79 -8.25
N ALA A 81 -7.69 -10.62 -9.20
CA ALA A 81 -7.00 -9.35 -9.42
C ALA A 81 -7.97 -8.23 -9.83
N ALA A 82 -9.09 -8.58 -10.47
CA ALA A 82 -10.13 -7.63 -10.88
C ALA A 82 -11.10 -7.25 -9.74
N ASN A 83 -10.84 -7.70 -8.50
CA ASN A 83 -11.67 -7.34 -7.36
C ASN A 83 -11.55 -5.85 -7.01
N TYR A 84 -12.40 -5.04 -7.62
CA TYR A 84 -12.45 -3.59 -7.46
C TYR A 84 -12.79 -3.13 -6.03
N THR A 85 -13.17 -4.01 -5.11
CA THR A 85 -13.41 -3.65 -3.70
C THR A 85 -12.14 -3.72 -2.85
N VAL A 86 -11.25 -4.67 -3.16
CA VAL A 86 -10.03 -4.89 -2.35
C VAL A 86 -8.94 -3.87 -2.68
N TRP A 87 -8.87 -3.39 -3.92
CA TRP A 87 -7.92 -2.35 -4.31
C TRP A 87 -8.12 -1.01 -3.56
N PRO A 88 -9.34 -0.44 -3.47
CA PRO A 88 -9.59 0.73 -2.62
C PRO A 88 -9.30 0.46 -1.16
N PHE A 89 -9.61 -0.74 -0.66
CA PHE A 89 -9.30 -1.12 0.72
C PHE A 89 -7.79 -1.10 0.98
N ARG A 90 -6.99 -1.76 0.13
CA ARG A 90 -5.51 -1.73 0.16
C ARG A 90 -4.98 -0.30 0.12
N ARG A 91 -5.48 0.52 -0.81
CA ARG A 91 -5.09 1.94 -0.92
C ARG A 91 -5.38 2.72 0.36
N ASN A 92 -6.59 2.58 0.91
CA ASN A 92 -6.98 3.29 2.13
C ASN A 92 -6.17 2.82 3.34
N GLN A 93 -5.90 1.52 3.46
CA GLN A 93 -5.02 0.98 4.49
C GLN A 93 -3.61 1.58 4.40
N ARG A 94 -3.00 1.54 3.20
CA ARG A 94 -1.67 2.11 2.97
C ARG A 94 -1.65 3.60 3.27
N TYR A 95 -2.62 4.36 2.76
CA TYR A 95 -2.76 5.78 3.07
C TYR A 95 -2.90 6.07 4.57
N PHE A 96 -3.70 5.29 5.30
CA PHE A 96 -3.88 5.45 6.74
C PHE A 96 -2.59 5.13 7.50
N LEU A 97 -1.93 4.01 7.18
CA LEU A 97 -0.64 3.66 7.77
C LEU A 97 0.40 4.75 7.50
N PHE A 98 0.47 5.24 6.27
CA PHE A 98 1.43 6.28 5.89
C PHE A 98 1.14 7.64 6.52
N LYS A 99 -0.13 7.96 6.79
CA LYS A 99 -0.45 9.18 7.52
C LYS A 99 -0.09 9.13 9.01
N ASN A 100 -0.04 7.94 9.60
CA ASN A 100 -0.03 7.80 11.06
C ASN A 100 1.19 7.07 11.64
N THR A 101 1.93 6.27 10.87
CA THR A 101 2.98 5.38 11.41
C THR A 101 4.29 5.39 10.64
N THR A 102 4.29 5.74 9.35
CA THR A 102 5.48 5.69 8.49
C THR A 102 5.46 6.86 7.53
N ASP A 103 6.57 7.58 7.41
CA ASP A 103 6.78 8.58 6.36
C ASP A 103 6.42 7.99 4.97
N MET A 104 5.71 8.74 4.11
CA MET A 104 5.59 8.43 2.68
C MET A 104 6.93 8.64 1.98
N SER A 105 7.92 7.87 2.41
CA SER A 105 9.23 7.94 1.83
C SER A 105 9.13 7.35 0.43
N LEU A 106 9.92 7.90 -0.48
CA LEU A 106 9.98 7.41 -1.84
C LEU A 106 10.28 5.89 -1.90
N GLU A 107 11.03 5.37 -0.92
CA GLU A 107 11.33 3.94 -0.80
C GLU A 107 10.07 3.09 -0.59
N VAL A 108 9.17 3.52 0.31
CA VAL A 108 7.91 2.81 0.56
C VAL A 108 7.02 2.88 -0.68
N CYS A 109 6.90 4.04 -1.31
CA CYS A 109 6.14 4.19 -2.54
C CYS A 109 6.70 3.32 -3.68
N ARG A 110 8.03 3.20 -3.82
CA ARG A 110 8.67 2.34 -4.82
C ARG A 110 8.39 0.85 -4.58
N ARG A 111 8.39 0.41 -3.32
CA ARG A 111 8.02 -0.96 -2.97
C ARG A 111 6.58 -1.27 -3.39
N GLU A 112 5.64 -0.39 -3.07
CA GLU A 112 4.23 -0.57 -3.45
C GLU A 112 4.02 -0.44 -4.97
N MET A 113 4.78 0.43 -5.64
CA MET A 113 4.80 0.57 -7.10
C MET A 113 5.24 -0.74 -7.76
N THR A 114 6.36 -1.30 -7.30
CA THR A 114 6.89 -2.58 -7.79
C THR A 114 5.86 -3.69 -7.64
N TRP A 115 5.18 -3.75 -6.49
CA TRP A 115 4.12 -4.74 -6.24
C TRP A 115 2.94 -4.56 -7.21
N ALA A 116 2.47 -3.33 -7.43
CA ALA A 116 1.38 -3.06 -8.37
C ALA A 116 1.75 -3.43 -9.82
N LEU A 117 3.01 -3.16 -10.23
CA LEU A 117 3.51 -3.54 -11.54
C LEU A 117 3.61 -5.05 -11.74
N GLN A 118 3.94 -5.81 -10.69
CA GLN A 118 3.89 -7.28 -10.72
C GLN A 118 2.47 -7.79 -10.98
N GLU A 119 1.46 -7.22 -10.32
CA GLU A 119 0.07 -7.59 -10.57
C GLU A 119 -0.38 -7.19 -12.00
N LEU A 120 0.04 -6.03 -12.50
CA LEU A 120 -0.23 -5.63 -13.89
C LEU A 120 0.43 -6.56 -14.91
N SER A 121 1.59 -7.14 -14.60
CA SER A 121 2.23 -8.11 -15.50
C SER A 121 1.37 -9.36 -15.74
N LEU A 122 0.49 -9.69 -14.77
CA LEU A 122 -0.48 -10.77 -14.88
C LEU A 122 -1.80 -10.33 -15.52
N SER A 123 -2.19 -9.06 -15.33
CA SER A 123 -3.45 -8.51 -15.84
C SER A 123 -3.29 -7.04 -16.25
N PRO A 124 -2.74 -6.77 -17.46
CA PRO A 124 -2.39 -5.42 -17.89
C PRO A 124 -3.59 -4.45 -17.97
N HIS A 125 -4.79 -4.97 -18.22
CA HIS A 125 -6.02 -4.18 -18.33
C HIS A 125 -6.77 -4.02 -17.00
N ASN A 126 -6.12 -4.26 -15.86
CA ASN A 126 -6.75 -4.09 -14.56
C ASN A 126 -6.80 -2.61 -14.16
N ASP A 127 -7.95 -1.96 -14.38
CA ASP A 127 -8.18 -0.56 -14.03
C ASP A 127 -7.95 -0.25 -12.54
N SER A 128 -8.20 -1.22 -11.66
CA SER A 128 -8.02 -1.02 -10.22
C SER A 128 -6.55 -0.92 -9.82
N ALA A 129 -5.68 -1.68 -10.48
CA ALA A 129 -4.23 -1.59 -10.30
C ALA A 129 -3.68 -0.25 -10.82
N TRP A 130 -4.16 0.22 -11.98
CA TRP A 130 -3.82 1.54 -12.50
C TRP A 130 -4.28 2.68 -11.59
N ALA A 131 -5.49 2.59 -11.03
CA ALA A 131 -5.99 3.56 -10.06
C ALA A 131 -5.17 3.59 -8.77
N PHE A 132 -4.63 2.44 -8.35
CA PHE A 132 -3.71 2.35 -7.21
C PHE A 132 -2.38 3.06 -7.51
N ILE A 133 -1.78 2.82 -8.67
CA ILE A 133 -0.57 3.52 -9.14
C ILE A 133 -0.78 5.04 -9.14
N ARG A 134 -1.90 5.52 -9.68
CA ARG A 134 -2.26 6.94 -9.63
C ARG A 134 -2.32 7.49 -8.21
N GLY A 135 -2.79 6.68 -7.25
CA GLY A 135 -2.79 7.04 -5.83
C GLY A 135 -1.38 7.25 -5.27
N LEU A 136 -0.41 6.42 -5.66
CA LEU A 136 0.99 6.57 -5.25
C LEU A 136 1.64 7.83 -5.84
N LEU A 137 1.22 8.22 -7.04
CA LEU A 137 1.73 9.41 -7.75
C LEU A 137 1.17 10.74 -7.22
N LEU A 138 0.21 10.74 -6.28
CA LEU A 138 -0.38 11.99 -5.76
C LEU A 138 0.64 12.95 -5.13
N SER A 139 1.82 12.48 -4.73
CA SER A 139 2.87 13.29 -4.09
C SER A 139 4.25 13.12 -4.72
N HIS A 140 4.34 12.44 -5.87
CA HIS A 140 5.60 12.08 -6.53
C HIS A 140 5.48 12.23 -8.05
N SER A 141 6.57 12.57 -8.73
CA SER A 141 6.60 12.56 -10.20
C SER A 141 6.65 11.13 -10.71
N ILE A 142 6.12 10.89 -11.91
CA ILE A 142 6.27 9.61 -12.62
C ILE A 142 7.76 9.24 -12.74
N ARG A 143 8.64 10.23 -12.90
CA ARG A 143 10.10 10.06 -13.04
C ARG A 143 10.79 9.54 -11.79
N ASP A 144 10.15 9.67 -10.62
CA ASP A 144 10.68 9.14 -9.37
C ASP A 144 10.67 7.60 -9.35
N PHE A 145 9.96 6.98 -10.31
CA PHE A 145 9.76 5.53 -10.46
C PHE A 145 10.25 5.05 -11.84
N PRO A 146 11.57 4.81 -12.02
CA PRO A 146 12.11 4.28 -13.28
C PRO A 146 11.42 2.98 -13.73
N GLU A 147 11.05 2.12 -12.78
CA GLU A 147 10.33 0.88 -13.02
C GLU A 147 8.96 1.10 -13.69
N LEU A 148 8.27 2.20 -13.33
CA LEU A 148 7.01 2.59 -13.95
C LEU A 148 7.27 3.14 -15.35
N VAL A 149 8.29 3.97 -15.53
CA VAL A 149 8.65 4.53 -16.85
C VAL A 149 8.94 3.41 -17.86
N ASP A 150 9.71 2.40 -17.48
CA ASP A 150 10.02 1.25 -18.33
C ASP A 150 8.75 0.42 -18.64
N ALA A 151 7.89 0.23 -17.65
CA ALA A 151 6.61 -0.45 -17.83
C ALA A 151 5.67 0.31 -18.78
N LEU A 152 5.60 1.63 -18.69
CA LEU A 152 4.75 2.46 -19.56
C LEU A 152 5.18 2.38 -21.02
N GLN A 153 6.49 2.38 -21.30
CA GLN A 153 7.02 2.19 -22.66
C GLN A 153 6.61 0.82 -23.21
N THR A 154 6.73 -0.22 -22.38
CA THR A 154 6.38 -1.60 -22.74
C THR A 154 4.88 -1.74 -23.05
N TYR A 155 4.03 -1.26 -22.14
CA TYR A 155 2.58 -1.39 -22.29
C TYR A 155 2.02 -0.51 -23.41
N SER A 156 2.53 0.71 -23.58
CA SER A 156 2.08 1.62 -24.64
C SER A 156 2.43 1.12 -26.05
N SER A 157 3.47 0.30 -26.17
CA SER A 157 3.92 -0.29 -27.44
C SER A 157 3.28 -1.64 -27.75
N SER A 158 2.41 -2.15 -26.87
CA SER A 158 1.74 -3.45 -27.06
C SER A 158 0.62 -3.38 -28.10
N ASP A 159 0.21 -4.53 -28.64
CA ASP A 159 -0.90 -4.62 -29.61
C ASP A 159 -2.25 -4.17 -29.02
N SER A 160 -2.40 -4.23 -27.69
CA SER A 160 -3.57 -3.76 -26.97
C SER A 160 -3.13 -2.98 -25.72
N PRO A 161 -2.76 -1.69 -25.89
CA PRO A 161 -2.30 -0.89 -24.76
C PRO A 161 -3.41 -0.68 -23.72
N PRO A 162 -3.14 -0.93 -22.43
CA PRO A 162 -4.05 -0.54 -21.36
C PRO A 162 -4.27 0.97 -21.35
N VAL A 163 -5.51 1.41 -21.12
CA VAL A 163 -5.87 2.84 -21.05
C VAL A 163 -5.03 3.56 -19.99
N GLY A 164 -4.91 2.96 -18.80
CA GLY A 164 -4.09 3.52 -17.71
C GLY A 164 -2.62 3.72 -18.09
N ALA A 165 -2.06 2.86 -18.95
CA ALA A 165 -0.69 3.03 -19.45
C ALA A 165 -0.60 4.22 -20.42
N LEU A 166 -1.53 4.34 -21.36
CA LEU A 166 -1.56 5.44 -22.33
C LEU A 166 -1.73 6.80 -21.65
N GLU A 167 -2.60 6.89 -20.64
CA GLU A 167 -2.82 8.13 -19.90
C GLU A 167 -1.56 8.57 -19.14
N LEU A 168 -0.93 7.66 -18.38
CA LEU A 168 0.30 7.97 -17.64
C LEU A 168 1.47 8.26 -18.58
N GLN A 169 1.54 7.61 -19.74
CA GLN A 169 2.53 7.91 -20.77
C GLN A 169 2.36 9.32 -21.34
N ALA A 170 1.12 9.79 -21.53
CA ALA A 170 0.84 11.16 -21.95
C ALA A 170 1.23 12.17 -20.87
N GLU A 171 0.94 11.89 -19.60
CA GLU A 171 1.35 12.72 -18.47
C GLU A 171 2.88 12.85 -18.37
N LEU A 172 3.60 11.74 -18.52
CA LEU A 172 5.07 11.73 -18.54
C LEU A 172 5.64 12.61 -19.67
N LEU A 173 5.05 12.57 -20.86
CA LEU A 173 5.47 13.42 -21.99
C LEU A 173 5.22 14.91 -21.70
N LEU A 174 4.12 15.23 -21.03
CA LEU A 174 3.82 16.61 -20.62
C LEU A 174 4.79 17.11 -19.55
N GLU A 175 5.17 16.26 -18.59
CA GLU A 175 6.22 16.58 -17.61
C GLU A 175 7.56 16.88 -18.30
N ASN A 176 7.92 16.11 -19.32
CA ASN A 176 9.15 16.31 -20.11
C ASN A 176 9.14 17.65 -20.86
N GLY A 177 8.08 17.94 -21.61
CA GLY A 177 7.97 19.20 -22.35
C GLY A 177 7.90 20.44 -21.44
N GLY A 178 7.35 20.30 -20.22
CA GLY A 178 7.32 21.36 -19.22
C GLY A 178 8.69 21.73 -18.65
N GLU A 179 9.58 20.75 -18.47
CA GLU A 179 10.96 21.00 -18.03
C GLU A 179 11.82 21.62 -19.12
N ASP A 180 11.73 21.12 -20.34
CA ASP A 180 12.50 21.65 -21.49
C ASP A 180 12.18 23.12 -21.73
N ASN A 181 10.91 23.50 -21.63
CA ASN A 181 10.47 24.89 -21.72
C ASN A 181 10.99 25.76 -20.57
N ARG A 182 11.08 25.25 -19.33
CA ARG A 182 11.65 25.97 -18.19
C ARG A 182 13.17 26.11 -18.28
N LEU A 183 13.87 25.11 -18.79
CA LEU A 183 15.31 25.14 -19.03
C LEU A 183 15.68 26.12 -20.16
N ALA A 184 14.88 26.16 -21.23
CA ALA A 184 15.03 27.13 -22.31
C ALA A 184 14.82 28.58 -21.81
N ALA A 185 13.79 28.81 -20.98
CA ALA A 185 13.50 30.13 -20.41
C ALA A 185 14.55 30.63 -19.39
N ARG A 186 15.34 29.73 -18.77
CA ARG A 186 16.43 30.08 -17.84
C ARG A 186 17.77 30.39 -18.53
N ARG A 187 17.87 30.14 -19.85
CA ARG A 187 19.07 30.41 -20.67
C ARG A 187 18.95 31.67 -21.52
N MET A 188 17.82 32.37 -21.45
CA MET A 188 17.57 33.70 -22.00
C MET A 188 17.75 34.76 -20.91
#